data_AF-A0A395Y0K2-F1
#
_entry.id   AF-A0A395Y0K2-F1
#
_cell.length_a   1.000
_cell.length_b   1.000
_cell.length_c   1.000
_cell.angle_alpha   90.00
_cell.angle_beta   90.00
_cell.angle_gamma   90.00
#
_symmetry.space_group_name_H-M   'P 1'
#
loop_
_entity.id
_entity.type
_entity.pdbx_description
1 polymer ?
#
loop_
_entity_poly.entity_id
_entity_poly.type
_entity_poly.pdbx_seq_one_letter_code
_entity_poly.pdbx_strand_id
1 'polypeptide(L)'
;MPQKMFRLTDEQICKLKSAAELRGCSQTDLVRGFIDSLDEEPSDTQGDTHRDTQEIHGGVQQKETDSRALTALVEQLAVKDAQLAKKDEQIAKLMETVADGTKAVQGAQALHHETAQALALESAEQKLSRWQRLKRAWRG
;
A
#
# COMPACT_ATOMS: atom_id res chain seq x y z
N MET A 1 -43.92 37.47 14.27
CA MET A 1 -42.87 36.47 14.53
C MET A 1 -42.25 36.77 15.88
N PRO A 2 -42.18 35.84 16.84
CA PRO A 2 -41.48 36.09 18.11
C PRO A 2 -39.98 36.30 17.82
N GLN A 3 -39.45 37.45 18.23
CA GLN A 3 -38.02 37.73 18.12
C GLN A 3 -37.27 36.81 19.09
N LYS A 4 -36.47 35.88 18.54
CA LYS A 4 -35.52 35.10 19.35
C LYS A 4 -34.34 36.01 19.68
N MET A 5 -34.23 36.39 20.94
CA MET A 5 -33.05 37.09 21.45
C MET A 5 -31.97 36.06 21.76
N PHE A 6 -30.89 36.06 20.98
CA PHE A 6 -29.70 35.30 21.32
C PHE A 6 -28.94 36.04 22.42
N ARG A 7 -28.71 35.35 23.55
CA ARG A 7 -27.88 35.83 24.64
C ARG A 7 -26.63 34.98 24.69
N LEU A 8 -25.48 35.64 24.84
CA LEU A 8 -24.22 34.95 25.10
C LEU A 8 -24.28 34.28 26.47
N THR A 9 -23.65 33.11 26.59
CA THR A 9 -23.43 32.46 27.88
C THR A 9 -22.35 33.21 28.66
N ASP A 10 -22.31 33.03 29.98
CA ASP A 10 -21.30 33.67 30.84
C ASP A 10 -19.87 33.30 30.41
N GLU A 11 -19.66 32.07 29.93
CA GLU A 11 -18.37 31.62 29.40
C GLU A 11 -17.98 32.39 28.11
N GLN A 12 -18.93 32.63 27.22
CA GLN A 12 -18.71 33.41 26.01
C GLN A 12 -18.40 34.88 26.33
N ILE A 13 -19.07 35.44 27.34
CA ILE A 13 -18.81 36.81 27.82
C ILE A 13 -17.39 36.91 28.41
N CYS A 14 -16.98 35.93 29.22
CA CYS A 14 -15.61 35.86 29.76
C CYS A 14 -14.56 35.81 28.65
N LYS A 15 -14.75 34.93 27.65
CA LYS A 15 -13.83 34.82 26.50
C LYS A 15 -13.76 36.12 25.70
N LEU A 16 -14.91 36.76 25.44
CA LEU A 16 -14.97 38.02 24.71
C LEU A 16 -14.24 39.14 25.47
N LYS A 17 -14.40 39.21 26.79
CA LYS A 17 -13.71 40.18 27.63
C LYS A 17 -12.19 40.00 27.57
N SER A 18 -11.69 38.78 27.75
CA SER A 18 -10.25 38.50 27.67
C SER A 18 -9.68 38.83 26.29
N ALA A 19 -10.40 38.52 25.21
CA ALA A 19 -9.97 38.84 23.85
C ALA A 19 -9.91 40.36 23.58
N ALA A 20 -10.86 41.12 24.14
CA ALA A 20 -10.90 42.58 24.02
C ALA A 20 -9.75 43.24 24.80
N GLU A 21 -9.49 42.78 26.03
CA GLU A 21 -8.36 43.22 26.86
C GLU A 21 -7.02 42.95 26.18
N LEU A 22 -6.84 41.76 25.60
CA LEU A 22 -5.64 41.39 24.83
C LEU A 22 -5.38 42.32 23.63
N ARG A 23 -6.45 42.77 22.96
CA ARG A 23 -6.34 43.70 21.82
C ARG A 23 -6.37 45.17 22.22
N GLY A 24 -6.54 45.49 23.51
CA GLY A 24 -6.63 46.87 23.99
C GLY A 24 -7.82 47.65 23.42
N CYS A 25 -8.93 46.97 23.10
CA CYS A 25 -10.13 47.58 22.51
C CYS A 25 -11.38 47.21 23.33
N SER A 26 -12.51 47.87 23.04
CA SER A 26 -13.77 47.50 23.71
C SER A 26 -14.32 46.18 23.13
N GLN A 27 -15.13 45.47 23.91
CA GLN A 27 -15.80 44.24 23.43
C GLN A 27 -16.67 44.53 22.19
N THR A 28 -17.32 45.69 22.15
CA THR A 28 -18.13 46.14 21.02
C THR A 28 -17.28 46.36 19.78
N ASP A 29 -16.11 46.99 19.92
CA ASP A 29 -15.21 47.25 18.78
C ASP A 29 -14.62 45.94 18.25
N LEU A 30 -14.31 45.00 19.14
CA LEU A 30 -13.84 43.68 18.77
C LEU A 30 -14.89 42.90 17.95
N VAL A 31 -16.15 42.92 18.40
CA VAL A 31 -17.26 42.26 17.67
C VAL A 31 -17.50 42.95 16.33
N ARG A 32 -17.50 44.29 16.30
CA ARG A 32 -17.70 45.04 15.05
C ARG A 32 -16.59 44.75 14.04
N GLY A 33 -15.32 44.81 14.45
CA GLY A 33 -14.20 44.49 13.56
C GLY A 33 -14.22 43.05 13.06
N PHE A 34 -14.71 42.09 13.88
CA PHE A 34 -14.91 40.72 13.42
C PHE A 34 -16.01 40.63 12.37
N ILE A 35 -17.16 41.29 12.59
CA ILE A 35 -18.27 41.32 11.61
C ILE A 35 -17.79 41.95 10.29
N ASP A 36 -17.09 43.08 10.36
CA ASP A 36 -16.59 43.77 9.17
C ASP A 36 -15.60 42.88 8.38
N SER A 37 -14.82 42.04 9.07
CA SER A 37 -13.91 41.08 8.42
C SER A 37 -14.59 39.86 7.81
N LEU A 38 -15.87 39.59 8.11
CA LEU A 38 -16.61 38.46 7.54
C LEU A 38 -17.10 38.74 6.10
N ASP A 39 -17.24 40.02 5.73
CA ASP A 39 -17.63 40.45 4.37
C ASP A 39 -16.42 40.57 3.42
N GLU A 40 -15.20 40.47 3.93
CA GLU A 40 -13.99 40.41 3.09
C GLU A 40 -13.85 38.99 2.52
N GLU A 41 -14.14 38.83 1.23
CA GLU A 41 -13.81 37.60 0.48
C GLU A 41 -12.32 37.29 0.65
N PRO A 42 -11.92 36.03 0.90
CA PRO A 42 -10.51 35.68 0.97
C PRO A 42 -9.89 35.90 -0.42
N SER A 43 -9.26 37.06 -0.60
CA SER A 43 -8.38 37.28 -1.73
C SER A 43 -7.23 36.28 -1.61
N ASP A 44 -7.22 35.30 -2.52
CA ASP A 44 -6.11 34.39 -2.76
C ASP A 44 -4.86 35.19 -3.16
N THR A 45 -4.20 35.83 -2.20
CA THR A 45 -2.87 36.41 -2.38
C THR A 45 -2.01 36.05 -1.18
N GLN A 46 -1.39 34.88 -1.31
CA GLN A 46 -0.07 34.56 -0.79
C GLN A 46 0.86 35.79 -0.81
N GLY A 47 1.37 36.18 0.37
CA GLY A 47 2.36 37.25 0.46
C GLY A 47 2.67 37.70 1.89
N ASP A 48 3.52 36.93 2.57
CA ASP A 48 4.55 37.44 3.49
C ASP A 48 4.14 38.53 4.52
N THR A 49 3.69 38.09 5.69
CA THR A 49 4.05 38.79 6.93
C THR A 49 4.39 37.75 7.97
N HIS A 50 5.68 37.45 8.04
CA HIS A 50 6.35 36.82 9.16
C HIS A 50 6.03 37.60 10.46
N ARG A 51 4.95 37.26 11.15
CA ARG A 51 4.69 37.73 12.51
C ARG A 51 5.29 36.72 13.48
N ASP A 52 6.57 36.91 13.74
CA ASP A 52 7.25 36.40 14.93
C ASP A 52 6.60 37.01 16.18
N THR A 53 5.75 36.23 16.84
CA THR A 53 5.49 36.33 18.29
C THR A 53 5.21 34.92 18.79
N GLN A 54 6.31 34.26 19.16
CA GLN A 54 6.46 33.17 20.12
C GLN A 54 5.20 32.34 20.44
N GLU A 55 5.23 31.09 19.96
CA GLU A 55 4.75 29.89 20.66
C GLU A 55 4.88 30.01 22.17
N ILE A 56 3.96 29.44 22.96
CA ILE A 56 4.38 28.43 23.94
C ILE A 56 3.23 27.40 24.17
N HIS A 57 3.52 26.12 23.88
CA HIS A 57 2.91 24.86 24.38
C HIS A 57 2.06 23.96 23.46
N GLY A 58 1.73 24.32 22.21
CA GLY A 58 0.87 23.46 21.35
C GLY A 58 1.47 22.97 20.02
N GLY A 59 2.19 23.84 19.29
CA GLY A 59 2.61 23.57 17.91
C GLY A 59 3.87 22.73 17.75
N VAL A 60 4.84 22.86 18.66
CA VAL A 60 6.11 22.10 18.63
C VAL A 60 5.85 20.60 18.80
N GLN A 61 5.03 20.23 19.79
CA GLN A 61 4.70 18.82 20.01
C GLN A 61 4.02 18.21 18.79
N GLN A 62 3.10 18.94 18.14
CA GLN A 62 2.34 18.40 17.02
C GLN A 62 3.21 18.20 15.77
N LYS A 63 4.08 19.16 15.46
CA LYS A 63 5.03 19.04 14.33
C LYS A 63 6.10 17.96 14.57
N GLU A 64 6.57 17.81 15.81
CA GLU A 64 7.48 16.74 16.21
C GLU A 64 6.80 15.37 16.19
N THR A 65 5.54 15.27 16.64
CA THR A 65 4.77 14.02 16.59
C THR A 65 4.47 13.61 15.16
N ASP A 66 4.14 14.57 14.29
CA ASP A 66 3.89 14.32 12.87
C ASP A 66 5.18 13.89 12.17
N SER A 67 6.30 14.56 12.46
CA SER A 67 7.63 14.16 11.95
C SER A 67 8.04 12.77 12.43
N ARG A 68 7.73 12.41 13.68
CA ARG A 68 7.98 11.08 14.24
C ARG A 68 7.09 10.00 13.61
N ALA A 69 5.82 10.32 13.37
CA ALA A 69 4.88 9.42 12.68
C ALA A 69 5.32 9.17 11.23
N LEU A 70 5.72 10.22 10.51
CA LEU A 70 6.31 10.12 9.17
C LEU A 70 7.55 9.24 9.16
N THR A 71 8.46 9.43 10.12
CA THR A 71 9.67 8.61 10.24
C THR A 71 9.33 7.14 10.49
N ALA A 72 8.38 6.86 11.37
CA ALA A 72 7.92 5.49 11.65
C ALA A 72 7.27 4.83 10.43
N LEU A 73 6.51 5.58 9.62
CA LEU A 73 5.92 5.08 8.37
C LEU A 73 7.00 4.78 7.32
N VAL A 74 8.02 5.63 7.20
CA VAL A 74 9.16 5.41 6.30
C VAL A 74 9.94 4.16 6.72
N GLU A 75 10.21 3.98 8.01
CA GLU A 75 10.88 2.79 8.54
C GLU A 75 10.05 1.53 8.28
N GLN A 76 8.73 1.58 8.48
CA GLN A 76 7.84 0.47 8.15
C GLN A 76 7.80 0.16 6.66
N LEU A 77 7.88 1.16 5.78
CA LEU A 77 7.94 0.97 4.34
C LEU A 77 9.21 0.21 3.96
N ALA A 78 10.36 0.63 4.48
CA ALA A 78 11.64 -0.03 4.24
C ALA A 78 11.62 -1.50 4.73
N VAL A 79 11.00 -1.77 5.88
CA VAL A 79 10.83 -3.15 6.38
C VAL A 79 9.95 -3.97 5.43
N LYS A 80 8.84 -3.41 4.94
CA LYS A 80 7.94 -4.09 4.00
C LYS A 80 8.63 -4.34 2.65
N ASP A 81 9.40 -3.39 2.13
CA ASP A 81 10.17 -3.57 0.89
C ASP A 81 11.21 -4.68 1.03
N ALA A 82 11.93 -4.74 2.16
CA ALA A 82 12.86 -5.82 2.45
C ALA A 82 12.16 -7.19 2.56
N GLN A 83 10.93 -7.23 3.10
CA GLN A 83 10.13 -8.46 3.15
C GLN A 83 9.63 -8.88 1.77
N LEU A 84 9.24 -7.94 0.91
CA LEU A 84 8.84 -8.22 -0.47
C LEU A 84 10.00 -8.81 -1.25
N ALA A 85 11.19 -8.20 -1.18
CA ALA A 85 12.39 -8.72 -1.84
C ALA A 85 12.71 -10.17 -1.43
N LYS A 86 12.57 -10.52 -0.14
CA LYS A 86 12.77 -11.90 0.34
C LYS A 86 11.73 -12.87 -0.21
N LYS A 87 10.46 -12.44 -0.31
CA LYS A 87 9.39 -13.27 -0.87
C LYS A 87 9.59 -13.48 -2.37
N ASP A 88 9.98 -12.44 -3.09
CA ASP A 88 10.27 -12.53 -4.52
C ASP A 88 11.42 -13.51 -4.79
N GLU A 89 12.47 -13.50 -3.95
CA GLU A 89 13.55 -14.48 -4.04
C GLU A 89 13.08 -15.92 -3.77
N GLN A 90 12.18 -16.12 -2.79
CA GLN A 90 11.59 -17.43 -2.53
C GLN A 90 10.72 -17.92 -3.68
N ILE A 91 9.93 -17.02 -4.28
CA ILE A 91 9.11 -17.33 -5.45
C ILE A 91 10.02 -17.74 -6.62
N ALA A 92 11.12 -17.03 -6.86
CA ALA A 92 12.06 -17.38 -7.91
C ALA A 92 12.64 -18.80 -7.72
N LYS A 93 13.04 -19.16 -6.50
CA LYS A 93 13.53 -20.51 -6.17
C LYS A 93 12.46 -21.60 -6.33
N LEU A 94 11.21 -21.31 -5.95
CA LEU A 94 10.11 -22.25 -6.16
C LEU A 94 9.80 -22.41 -7.65
N MET A 95 9.86 -21.34 -8.45
CA MET A 95 9.68 -21.42 -9.90
C MET A 95 10.76 -22.26 -10.57
N GLU A 96 12.01 -22.13 -10.13
CA GLU A 96 13.13 -22.96 -10.61
C GLU A 96 12.90 -24.45 -10.29
N THR A 97 12.57 -24.77 -9.04
CA THR A 97 12.31 -26.17 -8.63
C THR A 97 11.09 -26.78 -9.34
N VAL A 98 10.03 -25.99 -9.59
CA VAL A 98 8.87 -26.43 -10.38
C VAL A 98 9.27 -26.67 -11.84
N ALA A 99 10.11 -25.82 -12.42
CA ALA A 99 10.60 -26.00 -13.78
C ALA A 99 11.43 -27.28 -13.93
N ASP A 100 12.35 -27.52 -12.98
CA ASP A 100 13.17 -28.74 -12.98
C ASP A 100 12.33 -30.00 -12.71
N GLY A 101 11.37 -29.93 -11.78
CA GLY A 101 10.40 -31.01 -11.55
C GLY A 101 9.58 -31.31 -12.81
N THR A 102 9.17 -30.30 -13.56
CA THR A 102 8.43 -30.46 -14.82
C THR A 102 9.28 -31.17 -15.87
N LYS A 103 10.55 -30.78 -16.03
CA LYS A 103 11.48 -31.48 -16.95
C LYS A 103 11.68 -32.94 -16.54
N ALA A 104 11.84 -33.21 -15.25
CA ALA A 104 12.01 -34.57 -14.75
C ALA A 104 10.76 -35.43 -15.03
N VAL A 105 9.56 -34.90 -14.80
CA VAL A 105 8.29 -35.59 -15.10
C VAL A 105 8.15 -35.85 -16.60
N GLN A 106 8.45 -34.86 -17.45
CA GLN A 106 8.41 -35.04 -18.90
C GLN A 106 9.40 -36.11 -19.37
N GLY A 107 10.63 -36.10 -18.84
CA GLY A 107 11.63 -37.13 -19.13
C GLY A 107 11.19 -38.52 -18.68
N ALA A 108 10.67 -38.67 -17.46
CA ALA A 108 10.15 -39.94 -16.97
C ALA A 108 8.98 -40.43 -17.82
N GLN A 109 8.05 -39.55 -18.19
CA GLN A 109 6.95 -39.89 -19.08
C GLN A 109 7.47 -40.36 -20.44
N ALA A 110 8.41 -39.66 -21.08
CA ALA A 110 8.98 -40.09 -22.35
C ALA A 110 9.57 -41.51 -22.27
N LEU A 111 10.39 -41.78 -21.24
CA LEU A 111 10.95 -43.11 -20.99
C LEU A 111 9.88 -44.18 -20.77
N HIS A 112 8.81 -43.86 -20.03
CA HIS A 112 7.69 -44.79 -19.83
C HIS A 112 6.98 -45.11 -21.14
N HIS A 113 6.76 -44.12 -22.01
CA HIS A 113 6.13 -44.35 -23.31
C HIS A 113 7.02 -45.20 -24.22
N GLU A 114 8.34 -44.93 -24.28
CA GLU A 114 9.30 -45.73 -25.04
C GLU A 114 9.35 -47.18 -24.53
N THR A 115 9.42 -47.37 -23.21
CA THR A 115 9.45 -48.70 -22.59
C THR A 115 8.16 -49.47 -22.89
N ALA A 116 7.00 -48.82 -22.78
CA ALA A 116 5.72 -49.44 -23.10
C ALA A 116 5.62 -49.84 -24.58
N GLN A 117 6.11 -48.99 -25.49
CA GLN A 117 6.17 -49.30 -26.92
C GLN A 117 7.12 -50.47 -27.21
N ALA A 118 8.30 -50.50 -26.60
CA ALA A 118 9.27 -51.59 -26.77
C ALA A 118 8.70 -52.94 -26.31
N LEU A 119 8.07 -52.98 -25.13
CA LEU A 119 7.41 -54.19 -24.62
C LEU A 119 6.22 -54.62 -25.50
N ALA A 120 5.47 -53.69 -26.07
CA ALA A 120 4.39 -53.99 -26.99
C ALA A 120 4.91 -54.63 -28.29
N LEU A 121 6.01 -54.10 -28.85
CA LEU A 121 6.68 -54.69 -30.01
C LEU A 121 7.21 -56.09 -29.71
N GLU A 122 7.90 -56.28 -28.58
CA GLU A 122 8.43 -57.58 -28.16
C GLU A 122 7.28 -58.60 -27.99
N SER A 123 6.18 -58.21 -27.34
CA SER A 123 4.99 -59.06 -27.21
C SER A 123 4.38 -59.43 -28.56
N ALA A 124 4.33 -58.49 -29.51
CA ALA A 124 3.84 -58.74 -30.85
C ALA A 124 4.76 -59.72 -31.61
N GLU A 125 6.07 -59.63 -31.43
CA GLU A 125 7.05 -60.55 -32.00
C GLU A 125 6.98 -61.95 -31.39
N GLN A 126 6.79 -62.05 -30.07
CA GLN A 126 6.63 -63.33 -29.36
C GLN A 126 5.41 -64.11 -29.86
N LYS A 127 4.33 -63.42 -30.24
CA LYS A 127 3.10 -64.03 -30.79
C LYS A 127 3.27 -64.57 -32.21
N LEU A 128 4.35 -64.23 -32.92
CA LEU A 128 4.61 -64.72 -34.27
C LEU A 128 5.26 -66.10 -34.24
N SER A 129 4.83 -66.98 -35.16
CA SER A 129 5.47 -68.28 -35.31
C SER A 129 6.93 -68.12 -35.71
N ARG A 130 7.78 -69.06 -35.31
CA ARG A 130 9.23 -69.04 -35.62
C ARG A 130 9.51 -68.87 -37.11
N TRP A 131 8.70 -69.50 -37.97
CA TRP A 131 8.81 -69.37 -39.43
C TRP A 131 8.39 -67.98 -39.94
N GLN A 132 7.36 -67.36 -39.37
CA GLN A 132 6.94 -66.00 -39.73
C GLN A 132 8.00 -64.95 -39.34
N ARG A 133 8.65 -65.13 -38.19
CA ARG A 133 9.78 -64.28 -37.77
C ARG A 133 10.96 -64.39 -38.73
N LEU A 134 11.35 -65.62 -39.07
CA LEU A 134 12.37 -65.89 -40.11
C LEU A 134 11.98 -65.23 -41.44
N LYS A 135 10.74 -65.39 -41.91
CA LYS A 135 10.30 -64.81 -43.17
C LYS A 135 10.33 -63.27 -43.19
N ARG A 136 10.08 -62.60 -42.07
CA ARG A 136 10.21 -61.13 -41.95
C ARG A 136 11.68 -60.69 -41.97
N ALA A 137 12.54 -61.34 -41.20
CA ALA A 137 13.97 -61.04 -41.18
C ALA A 137 14.63 -61.20 -42.55
N TRP A 138 14.11 -62.09 -43.40
CA TRP A 138 14.60 -62.30 -44.76
C TRP A 138 14.09 -61.26 -45.79
N ARG A 139 13.06 -60.47 -45.47
CA ARG A 139 12.52 -59.44 -46.40
C ARG A 139 13.15 -58.06 -46.25
N GLY A 140 13.91 -57.81 -45.17
CA GLY A 140 14.42 -56.48 -44.85
C GLY A 140 13.33 -55.58 -44.29
#